data_AF-A0A940SF39-F1
#
_entry.id   AF-A0A940SF39-F1
#
_cell.length_a   1.000
_cell.length_b   1.000
_cell.length_c   1.000
_cell.angle_alpha   90.00
_cell.angle_beta   90.00
_cell.angle_gamma   90.00
#
_symmetry.space_group_name_H-M   'P 1'
#
loop_
_entity.id
_entity.type
_entity.pdbx_description
1 polymer ?
#
loop_
_entity_poly.entity_id
_entity_poly.type
_entity_poly.pdbx_seq_one_letter_code
_entity_poly.pdbx_strand_id
1 'polypeptide(L)'
;MVRRKLLVKQTGKSHPDTADDYVIYVTTKFFATGCFFGELLLVRTTDGRKLFPFEGASPIGPFATVDDARAAATAHGVFLIEADLKNPEP
;
A
#
# COMPACT_ATOMS: atom_id res chain seq x y z
N MET A 1 13.30 16.63 -1.00
CA MET A 1 12.05 15.87 -1.19
C MET A 1 11.28 15.89 0.14
N VAL A 2 10.21 16.68 0.24
CA VAL A 2 9.47 16.83 1.51
C VAL A 2 8.65 15.55 1.73
N ARG A 3 8.96 14.78 2.77
CA ARG A 3 8.08 13.70 3.22
C ARG A 3 6.84 14.35 3.83
N ARG A 4 5.76 14.47 3.06
CA ARG A 4 4.45 14.80 3.63
C ARG A 4 4.07 13.66 4.58
N LYS A 5 3.93 13.97 5.86
CA LYS A 5 3.49 13.01 6.86
C LYS A 5 2.04 12.65 6.50
N LEU A 6 1.81 11.40 6.11
CA LEU A 6 0.47 10.91 5.83
C LEU A 6 -0.30 10.97 7.16
N LEU A 7 -1.26 11.88 7.26
CA LEU A 7 -2.06 12.04 8.46
C LEU A 7 -3.30 11.15 8.29
N VAL A 8 -3.16 9.90 8.72
CA VAL A 8 -4.27 8.95 8.75
C VAL A 8 -5.15 9.29 9.95
N LYS A 9 -6.39 9.70 9.69
CA LYS A 9 -7.39 9.88 10.75
C LYS A 9 -7.98 8.51 11.07
N GLN A 10 -7.81 8.07 12.31
CA GLN A 10 -8.42 6.83 12.75
C GLN A 10 -9.94 6.99 12.85
N THR A 11 -10.70 5.98 12.40
CA THR A 11 -12.17 6.00 12.46
C THR A 11 -12.70 5.50 13.81
N GLY A 12 -11.88 4.82 14.62
CA GLY A 12 -12.26 4.28 15.92
C GLY A 12 -13.13 3.01 15.86
N LYS A 13 -13.28 2.41 14.67
CA LYS A 13 -13.96 1.12 14.50
C LYS A 13 -13.12 -0.02 15.06
N SER A 14 -13.78 -1.07 15.53
CA SER A 14 -13.10 -2.28 16.04
C SER A 14 -12.60 -3.21 14.92
N HIS A 15 -13.19 -3.13 13.72
CA HIS A 15 -12.83 -3.96 12.57
C HIS A 15 -13.07 -3.17 11.26
N PRO A 16 -12.30 -3.46 10.20
CA PRO A 16 -12.58 -2.91 8.87
C PRO A 16 -13.82 -3.56 8.27
N ASP A 17 -14.72 -2.75 7.70
CA ASP A 17 -15.95 -3.25 7.06
C ASP A 17 -15.87 -3.13 5.54
N THR A 18 -15.18 -2.09 5.06
CA THR A 18 -15.19 -1.68 3.65
C THR A 18 -13.81 -1.20 3.22
N ALA A 19 -13.60 -1.09 1.90
CA ALA A 19 -12.35 -0.57 1.34
C ALA A 19 -12.05 0.89 1.76
N ASP A 20 -13.06 1.65 2.19
CA ASP A 20 -12.90 3.02 2.69
C ASP A 20 -12.19 3.07 4.06
N ASP A 21 -12.12 1.94 4.77
CA ASP A 21 -11.38 1.80 6.02
C ASP A 21 -9.86 1.62 5.79
N TYR A 22 -9.37 1.92 4.58
CA TYR A 22 -7.98 1.81 4.18
C TYR A 22 -7.50 3.05 3.42
N VAL A 23 -6.23 3.37 3.61
CA VAL A 23 -5.52 4.38 2.83
C VAL A 23 -4.42 3.70 2.04
N ILE A 24 -4.57 3.75 0.72
CA ILE A 24 -3.56 3.31 -0.23
C ILE A 24 -2.75 4.50 -0.74
N TYR A 25 -1.42 4.38 -0.70
CA TYR A 25 -0.52 5.34 -1.30
C TYR A 25 0.45 4.62 -2.21
N VAL A 26 0.37 4.96 -3.50
CA VAL A 26 1.19 4.34 -4.54
C VAL A 26 2.15 5.36 -5.11
N THR A 27 3.43 5.03 -5.10
CA THR A 27 4.46 5.78 -5.81
C THR A 27 5.33 4.84 -6.62
N THR A 28 6.30 5.38 -7.33
CA THR A 28 7.23 4.60 -8.13
C THR A 28 8.64 5.09 -7.85
N LYS A 29 9.59 4.16 -7.74
CA LYS A 29 11.01 4.47 -7.70
C LYS A 29 11.66 4.03 -9.01
N PHE A 30 12.54 4.88 -9.52
CA PHE A 30 13.40 4.54 -10.64
C PHE A 30 14.77 4.12 -10.11
N PHE A 31 15.31 3.03 -10.65
CA PHE A 31 16.66 2.57 -10.35
C PHE A 31 17.59 2.85 -11.53
N ALA A 32 18.86 3.15 -11.23
CA ALA A 32 19.86 3.49 -12.24
C ALA A 32 20.09 2.40 -13.30
N THR A 33 19.62 1.17 -13.04
CA THR A 33 19.62 0.04 -13.99
C THR A 33 18.59 0.18 -15.11
N GLY A 34 17.76 1.23 -15.12
CA GLY A 34 16.74 1.47 -16.15
C GLY A 34 15.36 0.88 -15.83
N CYS A 35 15.17 0.33 -14.63
CA CYS A 35 13.92 -0.30 -14.22
C CYS A 35 13.13 0.59 -13.23
N PHE A 36 11.81 0.41 -13.24
CA PHE A 36 10.88 1.01 -12.29
C PHE A 36 10.39 -0.01 -11.26
N PHE A 37 10.19 0.44 -10.03
CA PHE A 37 9.62 -0.35 -8.96
C PHE A 37 8.41 0.39 -8.39
N GLY A 38 7.33 -0.34 -8.16
CA GLY A 38 6.16 0.14 -7.46
C GLY A 38 6.45 0.22 -5.96
N GLU A 39 6.08 1.33 -5.35
CA GLU A 39 6.12 1.53 -3.91
C GLU A 39 4.70 1.65 -3.41
N LEU A 40 4.34 0.78 -2.47
CA LEU A 40 3.03 0.73 -1.87
C LEU A 40 3.15 1.03 -0.38
N LEU A 41 2.29 1.91 0.11
CA LEU A 41 2.01 2.06 1.53
C LEU A 41 0.51 1.82 1.71
N LEU A 42 0.17 0.83 2.52
CA LEU A 42 -1.20 0.49 2.86
C LEU A 42 -1.38 0.62 4.37
N VAL A 43 -2.34 1.45 4.78
CA VAL A 43 -2.68 1.67 6.18
C VAL A 43 -4.17 1.42 6.39
N ARG A 44 -4.51 0.60 7.37
CA ARG A 44 -5.89 0.42 7.83
C ARG A 44 -6.25 1.56 8.79
N THR A 45 -7.36 2.24 8.55
CA THR A 45 -7.75 3.44 9.31
C THR A 45 -8.50 3.11 10.60
N THR A 46 -8.98 1.89 10.77
CA THR A 46 -9.71 1.50 11.99
C THR A 46 -8.80 1.56 13.22
N ASP A 47 -7.61 0.98 13.10
CA ASP A 47 -6.57 0.89 14.12
C ASP A 47 -5.30 1.69 13.77
N GLY A 48 -5.23 2.31 12.59
CA GLY A 48 -4.06 3.05 12.11
C GLY A 48 -2.88 2.14 11.74
N ARG A 49 -3.12 0.83 11.61
CA ARG A 49 -2.05 -0.16 11.39
C ARG A 49 -1.58 -0.11 9.95
N LYS A 50 -0.26 -0.08 9.78
CA LYS A 50 0.38 -0.20 8.47
C LYS A 50 0.45 -1.68 8.07
N LEU A 51 -0.31 -2.07 7.05
CA LEU A 51 -0.35 -3.44 6.53
C LEU A 51 0.76 -3.71 5.52
N PHE A 52 1.18 -2.68 4.77
CA PHE A 52 2.26 -2.81 3.80
C PHE A 52 3.10 -1.51 3.74
N PRO A 53 4.43 -1.59 3.60
CA PRO A 53 5.23 -2.83 3.61
C PRO A 53 5.40 -3.36 5.03
N PHE A 54 5.37 -4.69 5.15
CA PHE A 54 5.81 -5.42 6.34
C PHE A 54 7.31 -5.78 6.21
N GLU A 55 7.89 -6.27 7.30
CA GLU A 55 9.30 -6.66 7.31
C GLU A 55 9.55 -7.83 6.34
N GLY A 56 10.48 -7.65 5.40
CA GLY A 56 10.78 -8.65 4.37
C GLY A 56 9.82 -8.64 3.17
N ALA A 57 8.89 -7.68 3.07
CA ALA A 57 8.04 -7.54 1.90
C ALA A 57 8.88 -7.38 0.62
N SER A 58 8.59 -8.20 -0.39
CA SER A 58 9.29 -8.14 -1.67
C SER A 58 8.97 -6.84 -2.41
N PRO A 59 9.95 -6.26 -3.12
CA PRO A 59 9.71 -5.09 -3.94
C PRO A 59 8.74 -5.43 -5.09
N ILE A 60 7.88 -4.48 -5.46
CA ILE A 60 6.93 -4.65 -6.55
C ILE A 60 7.64 -4.27 -7.85
N GLY A 61 8.18 -5.25 -8.57
CA GLY A 61 8.95 -5.05 -9.81
C GLY A 61 10.14 -6.00 -9.92
N PRO A 62 11.05 -5.77 -10.88
CA PRO A 62 11.18 -4.59 -11.75
C PRO A 62 10.17 -4.52 -12.89
N PHE A 63 9.87 -3.30 -13.37
CA PHE A 63 9.05 -3.01 -14.55
C PHE A 63 9.78 -2.11 -15.55
N ALA A 64 9.37 -2.20 -16.82
CA ALA A 64 9.93 -1.40 -17.90
C ALA A 64 9.39 0.05 -17.94
N THR A 65 8.18 0.29 -17.41
CA THR A 65 7.54 1.61 -17.41
C THR A 65 7.06 2.02 -16.02
N VAL A 66 6.92 3.34 -15.81
CA VAL A 66 6.35 3.92 -14.59
C VAL A 66 4.90 3.47 -14.41
N ASP A 67 4.14 3.39 -15.49
CA ASP A 67 2.72 3.06 -15.46
C ASP A 67 2.50 1.61 -15.05
N ASP A 68 3.32 0.68 -15.55
CA ASP A 68 3.28 -0.73 -15.11
C ASP A 68 3.61 -0.86 -13.61
N ALA A 69 4.63 -0.13 -13.14
CA ALA A 69 5.00 -0.13 -11.73
C ALA A 69 3.88 0.43 -10.83
N ARG A 70 3.22 1.50 -11.27
CA ARG A 70 2.09 2.09 -10.55
C ARG A 70 0.86 1.16 -10.58
N ALA A 71 0.56 0.57 -11.73
CA ALA A 71 -0.56 -0.36 -11.89
C ALA A 71 -0.37 -1.60 -11.01
N ALA A 72 0.84 -2.20 -11.01
CA ALA A 72 1.16 -3.35 -10.19
C ALA A 72 1.07 -3.05 -8.69
N ALA A 73 1.59 -1.91 -8.24
CA ALA A 73 1.47 -1.50 -6.83
C ALA A 73 0.01 -1.22 -6.42
N THR A 74 -0.79 -0.64 -7.32
CA THR A 74 -2.22 -0.41 -7.08
C THR A 74 -2.98 -1.74 -6.96
N ALA A 75 -2.77 -2.65 -7.92
CA ALA A 75 -3.38 -3.97 -7.90
C ALA A 75 -2.99 -4.77 -6.65
N HIS A 76 -1.73 -4.69 -6.23
CA HIS A 76 -1.27 -5.33 -5.00
C HIS A 76 -1.95 -4.76 -3.76
N GLY A 77 -2.14 -3.45 -3.68
CA GLY A 77 -2.88 -2.83 -2.58
C GLY A 77 -4.35 -3.24 -2.53
N VAL A 78 -5.03 -3.33 -3.68
CA VAL A 78 -6.41 -3.85 -3.74
C VAL A 78 -6.48 -5.29 -3.26
N PHE A 79 -5.56 -6.15 -3.72
CA PHE A 79 -5.47 -7.54 -3.26
C PHE A 79 -5.30 -7.65 -1.74
N LEU A 80 -4.43 -6.82 -1.14
CA LEU A 80 -4.22 -6.81 0.30
C LEU A 80 -5.43 -6.32 1.08
N ILE A 81 -6.16 -5.32 0.57
CA ILE A 81 -7.42 -4.85 1.17
C ILE A 81 -8.46 -5.97 1.16
N GLU A 82 -8.64 -6.65 0.03
CA GLU A 82 -9.57 -7.77 -0.06
C GLU A 82 -9.19 -8.94 0.84
N ALA A 83 -7.89 -9.21 0.98
CA ALA A 83 -7.38 -10.25 1.88
C ALA A 83 -7.64 -9.90 3.35
N ASP A 84 -7.36 -8.66 3.76
CA ASP A 84 -7.58 -8.20 5.14
C ASP A 84 -9.08 -8.07 5.47
N LEU A 85 -9.93 -7.68 4.52
CA LEU A 85 -11.39 -7.68 4.72
C LEU A 85 -11.95 -9.10 4.92
N LYS A 86 -11.39 -10.11 4.24
CA LYS A 86 -11.81 -11.51 4.37
C LYS A 86 -11.32 -12.15 5.67
N ASN A 87 -10.12 -11.80 6.11
CA ASN A 87 -9.51 -12.34 7.31
C ASN A 87 -8.69 -11.26 8.02
N PRO A 88 -9.35 -10.34 8.74
CA PRO A 88 -8.66 -9.23 9.37
C PRO A 88 -7.70 -9.75 10.43
N GLU A 89 -6.47 -9.23 10.42
CA GLU A 89 -5.53 -9.56 11.48
C GLU A 89 -6.07 -9.10 12.86
N PRO A 90 -5.94 -9.94 13.90
CA PRO A 90 -6.41 -9.63 15.26
C PRO A 90 -5.64 -8.47 15.92
#